data_AF-A0A2L2YWU5-F1
#
_entry.id   AF-A0A2L2YWU5-F1
#
_cell.length_a   1.000
_cell.length_b   1.000
_cell.length_c   1.000
_cell.angle_alpha   90.00
_cell.angle_beta   90.00
_cell.angle_gamma   90.00
#
_symmetry.space_group_name_H-M   'P 1'
#
loop_
_entity.id
_entity.type
_entity.pdbx_description
1 polymer ?
#
loop_
_entity_poly.entity_id
_entity_poly.type
_entity_poly.pdbx_seq_one_letter_code
_entity_poly.pdbx_strand_id
1 'polypeptide(L)'
;KGEILLNLMGEKAANILIYIKDEDIKDYQKIKDTILREFEPTPLACLLNFQRAKRLPNETHVQFASRLATGFEQYCKLRNDSDFETLKELIVSDKLYQSLDQETATHINIKQERNWFKPLILGKECDLYFTSKNKSFYEVHAPNTRFITNEYNSRDERKYIPPQKRSEELK
;
A
#
# COMPACT_ATOMS: atom_id res chain seq x y z
N LYS A 1 -16.34 30.61 -3.58
CA LYS A 1 -14.96 30.06 -3.74
C LYS A 1 -14.95 28.53 -3.82
N GLY A 2 -15.71 27.82 -2.98
CA GLY A 2 -15.85 26.35 -3.07
C GLY A 2 -16.45 25.84 -4.38
N GLU A 3 -17.46 26.53 -4.92
CA GLU A 3 -18.09 26.21 -6.22
C GLU A 3 -17.10 26.19 -7.40
N ILE A 4 -16.08 27.07 -7.39
CA ILE A 4 -15.05 27.12 -8.45
C ILE A 4 -14.20 25.85 -8.43
N LEU A 5 -13.86 25.36 -7.23
CA LEU A 5 -13.10 24.12 -7.03
C LEU A 5 -13.87 22.91 -7.58
N LEU A 6 -15.18 22.84 -7.31
CA LEU A 6 -16.05 21.76 -7.80
C LEU A 6 -16.17 21.79 -9.32
N ASN A 7 -16.33 22.98 -9.92
CA ASN A 7 -16.38 23.13 -11.37
C ASN A 7 -15.07 22.72 -12.07
N LEU A 8 -13.91 22.94 -11.44
CA LEU A 8 -12.60 22.51 -11.94
C LEU A 8 -12.41 21.00 -11.93
N MET A 9 -13.12 20.28 -11.06
CA MET A 9 -13.02 18.82 -10.92
C MET A 9 -13.95 18.06 -11.87
N GLY A 10 -14.94 18.73 -12.48
CA GLY A 10 -15.86 18.14 -13.46
C GLY A 10 -16.67 16.97 -12.88
N GLU A 11 -16.73 15.85 -13.59
CA GLU A 11 -17.52 14.66 -13.19
C GLU A 11 -17.09 14.07 -11.84
N LYS A 12 -15.82 14.25 -11.45
CA LYS A 12 -15.30 13.79 -10.16
C LYS A 12 -15.88 14.55 -8.97
N ALA A 13 -16.36 15.78 -9.18
CA ALA A 13 -17.04 16.57 -8.16
C ALA A 13 -18.45 16.05 -7.85
N ALA A 14 -19.12 15.44 -8.84
CA ALA A 14 -20.48 14.93 -8.67
C ALA A 14 -20.55 13.86 -7.57
N ASN A 15 -19.54 12.98 -7.48
CA ASN A 15 -19.45 11.97 -6.42
C ASN A 15 -19.30 12.60 -5.02
N ILE A 16 -18.65 13.75 -4.93
CA ILE A 16 -18.42 14.48 -3.67
C ILE A 16 -19.68 15.25 -3.25
N LEU A 17 -20.36 15.86 -4.22
CA LEU A 17 -21.60 16.62 -4.02
C LEU A 17 -22.74 15.77 -3.44
N ILE A 18 -22.73 14.45 -3.65
CA ILE A 18 -23.71 13.52 -3.04
C ILE A 18 -23.63 13.56 -1.49
N TYR A 19 -22.45 13.84 -0.93
CA TYR A 19 -22.20 13.78 0.51
C TYR A 19 -22.20 15.15 1.19
N ILE A 20 -22.27 16.26 0.43
CA ILE A 20 -22.18 17.62 0.95
C ILE A 20 -23.57 18.27 0.91
N LYS A 21 -24.02 18.84 2.03
CA LYS A 21 -25.27 19.62 2.07
C LYS A 21 -25.07 20.97 1.37
N ASP A 22 -26.10 21.50 0.71
CA ASP A 22 -26.05 22.78 -0.01
C ASP A 22 -25.53 23.96 0.84
N GLU A 23 -25.78 23.90 2.15
CA GLU A 23 -25.32 24.89 3.13
C GLU A 23 -23.79 24.89 3.29
N ASP A 24 -23.15 23.73 3.18
CA ASP A 24 -21.71 23.53 3.32
C ASP A 24 -20.93 23.85 2.04
N ILE A 25 -21.61 23.97 0.88
CA ILE A 25 -20.99 24.26 -0.43
C ILE A 25 -20.35 25.67 -0.47
N LYS A 26 -20.80 26.56 0.41
CA LYS A 26 -20.26 27.93 0.52
C LYS A 26 -18.97 27.97 1.33
N ASP A 27 -18.72 26.96 2.17
CA ASP A 27 -17.51 26.85 2.97
C ASP A 27 -16.37 26.17 2.17
N TYR A 28 -15.44 27.00 1.73
CA TYR A 28 -14.27 26.56 1.00
C TYR A 28 -13.43 25.54 1.78
N GLN A 29 -13.31 25.70 3.11
CA GLN A 29 -12.46 24.86 3.92
C GLN A 29 -13.06 23.46 4.06
N LYS A 30 -14.37 23.37 4.32
CA LYS A 30 -15.09 22.08 4.33
C LYS A 30 -15.04 21.34 3.00
N ILE A 31 -15.23 22.06 1.87
CA ILE A 31 -15.11 21.45 0.54
C ILE A 31 -13.69 20.95 0.31
N LYS A 32 -12.68 21.78 0.61
CA LYS A 32 -11.28 21.41 0.43
C LYS A 32 -10.93 20.17 1.25
N ASP A 33 -11.31 20.12 2.52
CA ASP A 33 -11.01 18.98 3.39
C ASP A 33 -11.77 17.72 2.96
N THR A 34 -12.99 17.87 2.46
CA THR A 34 -13.78 16.74 1.92
C THR A 34 -13.20 16.21 0.62
N ILE A 35 -12.77 17.08 -0.29
CA ILE A 35 -12.08 16.71 -1.53
C ILE A 35 -10.77 16.00 -1.17
N LEU A 36 -9.95 16.61 -0.32
CA LEU A 36 -8.68 16.01 0.08
C LEU A 36 -8.91 14.65 0.72
N ARG A 37 -9.93 14.50 1.57
CA ARG A 37 -10.31 13.21 2.18
C ARG A 37 -10.69 12.14 1.15
N GLU A 38 -11.46 12.49 0.13
CA GLU A 38 -11.93 11.52 -0.87
C GLU A 38 -10.80 11.12 -1.85
N PHE A 39 -9.87 12.04 -2.11
CA PHE A 39 -8.76 11.84 -3.04
C PHE A 39 -7.44 11.47 -2.35
N GLU A 40 -7.43 11.36 -1.03
CA GLU A 40 -6.25 10.94 -0.29
C GLU A 40 -5.92 9.48 -0.67
N PRO A 41 -4.71 9.20 -1.16
CA PRO A 41 -4.34 7.85 -1.52
C PRO A 41 -4.32 6.97 -0.27
N THR A 42 -4.91 5.78 -0.38
CA THR A 42 -4.86 4.82 0.73
C THR A 42 -3.41 4.38 0.98
N PRO A 43 -3.04 4.01 2.23
CA PRO A 43 -1.70 3.48 2.51
C PRO A 43 -1.31 2.33 1.57
N LEU A 44 -2.25 1.43 1.28
CA LEU A 44 -2.02 0.32 0.36
C LEU A 44 -1.73 0.81 -1.07
N ALA A 45 -2.44 1.82 -1.57
CA ALA A 45 -2.17 2.40 -2.87
C ALA A 45 -0.77 3.04 -2.93
N CYS A 46 -0.36 3.76 -1.89
CA CYS A 46 0.99 4.33 -1.79
C CYS A 46 2.07 3.24 -1.80
N LEU A 47 1.90 2.16 -1.03
CA LEU A 47 2.84 1.04 -1.01
C LEU A 47 2.94 0.38 -2.38
N LEU A 48 1.81 0.11 -3.04
CA LEU A 48 1.81 -0.50 -4.38
C LEU A 48 2.46 0.41 -5.42
N ASN A 49 2.23 1.73 -5.34
CA ASN A 49 2.88 2.70 -6.20
C ASN A 49 4.40 2.69 -6.00
N PHE A 50 4.87 2.65 -4.75
CA PHE A 50 6.29 2.53 -4.44
C PHE A 50 6.88 1.22 -4.97
N GLN A 51 6.24 0.07 -4.71
CA GLN A 51 6.72 -1.24 -5.16
C GLN A 51 6.76 -1.40 -6.68
N ARG A 52 5.80 -0.80 -7.38
CA ARG A 52 5.69 -0.87 -8.85
C ARG A 52 6.45 0.24 -9.57
N ALA A 53 6.99 1.21 -8.83
CA ALA A 53 7.68 2.35 -9.41
C ALA A 53 8.85 1.90 -10.27
N LYS A 54 8.87 2.38 -11.52
CA LYS A 54 9.99 2.23 -12.45
C LYS A 54 10.59 3.59 -12.75
N ARG A 55 11.88 3.63 -13.08
CA ARG A 55 12.54 4.84 -13.56
C ARG A 55 11.86 5.30 -14.84
N LEU A 56 11.53 6.59 -14.92
CA LEU A 56 10.95 7.17 -16.14
C LEU A 56 12.05 7.36 -17.21
N PRO A 57 11.70 7.36 -18.51
CA PRO A 57 12.68 7.53 -19.59
C PRO A 57 13.57 8.78 -19.46
N ASN A 58 12.98 9.90 -19.01
CA ASN A 58 13.66 11.20 -18.89
C ASN A 58 14.08 11.54 -17.44
N GLU A 59 14.20 10.55 -16.56
CA GLU A 59 14.52 10.73 -15.15
C GLU A 59 15.90 10.14 -14.83
N THR A 60 16.78 10.90 -14.15
CA THR A 60 18.07 10.38 -13.68
C THR A 60 17.88 9.40 -12.52
N HIS A 61 18.88 8.56 -12.24
CA HIS A 61 18.82 7.64 -11.09
C HIS A 61 18.69 8.37 -9.75
N VAL A 62 19.28 9.57 -9.61
CA VAL A 62 19.16 10.40 -8.40
C VAL A 62 17.72 10.91 -8.23
N GLN A 63 17.11 11.39 -9.31
CA GLN A 63 15.70 11.81 -9.30
C GLN A 63 14.77 10.64 -8.96
N PHE A 64 15.04 9.46 -9.54
CA PHE A 64 14.27 8.26 -9.22
C PHE A 64 14.40 7.84 -7.76
N ALA A 65 15.62 7.83 -7.21
CA ALA A 65 15.84 7.53 -5.80
C ALA A 65 15.12 8.52 -4.87
N SER A 66 15.16 9.82 -5.20
CA SER A 66 14.43 10.86 -4.47
C SER A 66 12.90 10.62 -4.52
N ARG A 67 12.37 10.25 -5.69
CA ARG A 67 10.94 9.92 -5.86
C ARG A 67 10.54 8.67 -5.09
N LEU A 68 11.38 7.64 -5.07
CA LEU A 68 11.17 6.44 -4.25
C LEU A 68 11.13 6.77 -2.76
N ALA A 69 12.11 7.54 -2.27
CA ALA A 69 12.17 7.97 -0.87
C ALA A 69 10.92 8.78 -0.48
N THR A 70 10.52 9.74 -1.31
CA THR A 70 9.31 10.54 -1.09
C THR A 70 8.05 9.68 -1.04
N GLY A 71 7.92 8.72 -1.97
CA GLY A 71 6.76 7.83 -2.00
C GLY A 71 6.68 6.93 -0.78
N PHE A 72 7.82 6.43 -0.29
CA PHE A 72 7.87 5.62 0.93
C PHE A 72 7.58 6.45 2.19
N GLU A 73 8.09 7.67 2.25
CA GLU A 73 7.82 8.59 3.37
C GLU A 73 6.33 8.95 3.46
N GLN A 74 5.68 9.21 2.31
CA GLN A 74 4.22 9.43 2.25
C GLN A 74 3.44 8.24 2.79
N TYR A 75 3.84 7.02 2.41
CA TYR A 75 3.24 5.79 2.94
C TYR A 75 3.39 5.69 4.47
N CYS A 76 4.58 5.96 5.01
CA CYS A 76 4.83 5.93 6.46
C CYS A 76 3.97 6.98 7.20
N LYS A 77 3.84 8.18 6.65
CA LYS A 77 3.00 9.25 7.21
C LYS A 77 1.52 8.84 7.33
N LEU A 78 0.97 8.21 6.30
CA LEU A 78 -0.42 7.75 6.30
C LEU A 78 -0.69 6.65 7.33
N ARG A 79 0.33 5.87 7.71
CA ARG A 79 0.23 4.84 8.75
C ARG A 79 0.52 5.35 10.16
N ASN A 80 0.87 6.64 10.28
CA ASN A 80 1.20 7.34 11.52
C ASN A 80 2.39 6.70 12.28
N ASP A 81 3.37 6.22 11.53
CA ASP A 81 4.54 5.55 12.10
C ASP A 81 5.61 6.56 12.50
N SER A 82 5.90 6.64 13.80
CA SER A 82 6.92 7.53 14.37
C SER A 82 8.20 6.81 14.82
N ASP A 83 8.19 5.48 14.91
CA ASP A 83 9.28 4.68 15.49
C ASP A 83 9.70 3.51 14.58
N PHE A 84 10.98 3.13 14.65
CA PHE A 84 11.57 2.07 13.82
C PHE A 84 10.96 0.70 14.11
N GLU A 85 10.61 0.40 15.37
CA GLU A 85 9.93 -0.86 15.70
C GLU A 85 8.55 -0.92 15.06
N THR A 86 7.79 0.18 15.11
CA THR A 86 6.48 0.29 14.45
C THR A 86 6.60 0.09 12.94
N LEU A 87 7.63 0.67 12.31
CA LEU A 87 7.87 0.46 10.88
C LEU A 87 8.13 -1.02 10.54
N LYS A 88 8.91 -1.73 11.36
CA LYS A 88 9.14 -3.18 11.16
C LYS A 88 7.81 -3.95 11.26
N GLU A 89 7.00 -3.65 12.27
CA GLU A 89 5.68 -4.26 12.43
C GLU A 89 4.76 -3.95 11.25
N LEU A 90 4.78 -2.72 10.72
CA LEU A 90 4.00 -2.32 9.56
C LEU A 90 4.39 -3.13 8.32
N ILE A 91 5.69 -3.21 8.00
CA ILE A 91 6.18 -3.94 6.83
C ILE A 91 5.81 -5.43 6.90
N VAL A 92 5.92 -6.05 8.07
CA VAL A 92 5.52 -7.46 8.26
C VAL A 92 4.01 -7.63 8.10
N SER A 93 3.21 -6.70 8.65
CA SER A 93 1.76 -6.74 8.55
C SER A 93 1.27 -6.61 7.11
N ASP A 94 1.82 -5.65 6.36
CA ASP A 94 1.47 -5.46 4.96
C ASP A 94 1.94 -6.66 4.11
N LYS A 95 3.08 -7.27 4.42
CA LYS A 95 3.52 -8.51 3.74
C LYS A 95 2.58 -9.68 3.99
N LEU A 96 2.12 -9.87 5.23
CA LEU A 96 1.13 -10.87 5.59
C LEU A 96 -0.19 -10.59 4.87
N TYR A 97 -0.67 -9.35 4.92
CA TYR A 97 -1.89 -8.93 4.23
C TYR A 97 -1.84 -9.19 2.71
N GLN A 98 -0.70 -8.95 2.06
CA GLN A 98 -0.49 -9.23 0.63
C GLN A 98 -0.51 -10.73 0.27
N SER A 99 -0.30 -11.61 1.24
CA SER A 99 -0.35 -13.06 1.02
C SER A 99 -1.76 -13.66 1.14
N LEU A 100 -2.72 -12.90 1.67
CA LEU A 100 -4.09 -13.35 1.88
C LEU A 100 -4.84 -13.51 0.54
N ASP A 101 -5.75 -14.48 0.49
CA ASP A 101 -6.73 -14.58 -0.58
C ASP A 101 -7.74 -13.42 -0.52
N GLN A 102 -8.46 -13.20 -1.62
CA GLN A 102 -9.39 -12.07 -1.73
C GLN A 102 -10.48 -12.08 -0.66
N GLU A 103 -10.98 -13.26 -0.26
CA GLU A 103 -12.06 -13.38 0.72
C GLU A 103 -11.56 -12.95 2.10
N THR A 104 -10.43 -13.51 2.54
CA THR A 104 -9.83 -13.19 3.84
C THR A 104 -9.37 -11.73 3.89
N ALA A 105 -8.72 -11.22 2.84
CA ALA A 105 -8.29 -9.82 2.77
C ALA A 105 -9.49 -8.86 2.93
N THR A 106 -10.62 -9.17 2.30
CA THR A 106 -11.84 -8.35 2.40
C THR A 106 -12.39 -8.34 3.82
N HIS A 107 -12.45 -9.49 4.49
CA HIS A 107 -12.88 -9.59 5.89
C HIS A 107 -11.98 -8.77 6.83
N ILE A 108 -10.66 -8.92 6.69
CA ILE A 108 -9.68 -8.19 7.48
C ILE A 108 -9.78 -6.68 7.24
N ASN A 109 -9.94 -6.25 5.98
CA ASN A 109 -10.07 -4.84 5.63
C ASN A 109 -11.29 -4.19 6.32
N ILE A 110 -12.41 -4.90 6.39
CA ILE A 110 -13.62 -4.43 7.09
C ILE A 110 -13.33 -4.26 8.58
N LYS A 111 -12.60 -5.19 9.20
CA LYS A 111 -12.26 -5.16 10.63
C LYS A 111 -11.24 -4.09 11.01
N GLN A 112 -10.32 -3.78 10.11
CA GLN A 112 -9.26 -2.80 10.33
C GLN A 112 -9.76 -1.35 10.27
N GLU A 113 -10.87 -1.11 9.57
CA GLU A 113 -11.46 0.21 9.33
C GLU A 113 -10.40 1.24 8.84
N ARG A 114 -9.93 2.13 9.74
CA ARG A 114 -8.91 3.15 9.46
C ARG A 114 -7.56 2.87 10.11
N ASN A 115 -7.48 1.90 11.01
CA ASN A 115 -6.24 1.48 11.64
C ASN A 115 -5.66 0.25 10.94
N TRP A 116 -4.40 -0.05 11.19
CA TRP A 116 -3.79 -1.30 10.73
C TRP A 116 -3.55 -2.24 11.91
N PHE A 117 -3.62 -3.54 11.68
CA PHE A 117 -3.30 -4.51 12.72
C PHE A 117 -1.82 -4.82 12.72
N LYS A 118 -1.22 -4.79 13.92
CA LYS A 118 0.11 -5.33 14.18
C LYS A 118 0.19 -6.80 13.75
N PRO A 119 1.39 -7.33 13.44
CA PRO A 119 1.53 -8.66 12.83
C PRO A 119 0.83 -9.77 13.60
N LEU A 120 0.98 -9.77 14.93
CA LEU A 120 0.39 -10.81 15.79
C LEU A 120 -1.13 -10.72 15.85
N ILE A 121 -1.69 -9.51 15.87
CA ILE A 121 -3.14 -9.29 15.90
C ILE A 121 -3.72 -9.67 14.53
N LEU A 122 -3.07 -9.25 13.44
CA LEU A 122 -3.45 -9.59 12.08
C LEU A 122 -3.50 -11.11 11.87
N GLY A 123 -2.45 -11.83 12.28
CA GLY A 123 -2.41 -13.29 12.20
C GLY A 123 -3.56 -13.96 12.97
N LYS A 124 -3.81 -13.52 14.22
CA LYS A 124 -4.92 -14.03 15.03
C LYS A 124 -6.28 -13.81 14.38
N GLU A 125 -6.48 -12.65 13.75
CA GLU A 125 -7.71 -12.33 13.04
C GLU A 125 -7.91 -13.20 11.79
N CYS A 126 -6.84 -13.50 11.07
CA CYS A 126 -6.86 -14.48 9.99
C CYS A 126 -7.24 -15.87 10.53
N ASP A 127 -6.59 -16.36 11.59
CA ASP A 127 -6.87 -17.67 12.18
C ASP A 127 -8.33 -17.80 12.66
N LEU A 128 -8.86 -16.73 13.27
CA LEU A 128 -10.26 -16.67 13.71
C LEU A 128 -11.22 -16.77 12.53
N TYR A 129 -10.94 -16.05 11.43
CA TYR A 129 -11.72 -16.12 10.21
C TYR A 129 -11.71 -17.54 9.62
N PHE A 130 -10.54 -18.16 9.53
CA PHE A 130 -10.38 -19.52 9.01
C PHE A 130 -11.15 -20.54 9.83
N THR A 131 -11.05 -20.45 11.16
CA THR A 131 -11.79 -21.30 12.10
C THR A 131 -13.31 -21.14 11.89
N SER A 132 -13.79 -19.90 11.74
CA SER A 132 -15.22 -19.63 11.52
C SER A 132 -15.76 -20.18 10.20
N LYS A 133 -14.89 -20.33 9.21
CA LYS A 133 -15.23 -20.77 7.84
C LYS A 133 -14.92 -22.25 7.58
N ASN A 134 -14.41 -23.00 8.57
CA ASN A 134 -13.84 -24.34 8.38
C ASN A 134 -12.81 -24.39 7.23
N LYS A 135 -12.07 -23.30 7.01
CA LYS A 135 -11.00 -23.27 6.02
C LYS A 135 -9.83 -24.10 6.53
N SER A 136 -9.30 -24.94 5.66
CA SER A 136 -8.11 -25.72 5.95
C SER A 136 -6.87 -24.82 5.94
N PHE A 137 -5.96 -24.99 6.92
CA PHE A 137 -4.64 -24.33 6.91
C PHE A 137 -3.77 -24.74 5.70
N TYR A 138 -4.20 -25.76 4.93
CA TYR A 138 -3.62 -26.13 3.65
C TYR A 138 -4.04 -25.19 2.49
N GLU A 139 -4.34 -23.90 2.74
CA GLU A 139 -4.44 -22.91 1.66
C GLU A 139 -3.05 -22.74 1.02
N VAL A 140 -2.70 -23.71 0.17
CA VAL A 140 -1.68 -23.60 -0.84
C VAL A 140 -2.05 -22.36 -1.64
N HIS A 141 -1.20 -21.35 -1.56
CA HIS A 141 -1.20 -20.24 -2.49
C HIS A 141 -1.25 -20.86 -3.90
N ALA A 142 -2.42 -20.87 -4.54
CA ALA A 142 -2.44 -20.82 -5.99
C ALA A 142 -1.55 -19.61 -6.32
N PRO A 143 -0.49 -19.79 -7.13
CA PRO A 143 0.33 -18.65 -7.51
C PRO A 143 -0.64 -17.62 -8.03
N ASN A 144 -0.72 -16.47 -7.35
CA ASN A 144 -1.69 -15.45 -7.66
C ASN A 144 -1.35 -14.99 -9.07
N THR A 145 -2.02 -15.57 -10.08
CA THR A 145 -1.76 -15.31 -11.51
C THR A 145 -2.12 -13.88 -11.87
N ARG A 146 -2.62 -13.10 -10.91
CA ARG A 146 -2.76 -11.65 -11.02
C ARG A 146 -1.41 -10.91 -10.93
N PHE A 147 -0.33 -11.53 -10.45
CA PHE A 147 0.98 -10.87 -10.31
C PHE A 147 2.22 -11.70 -10.65
N ILE A 148 2.09 -12.91 -11.22
CA ILE A 148 3.22 -13.61 -11.86
C ILE A 148 2.85 -13.99 -13.30
N THR A 149 3.08 -13.04 -14.20
CA THR A 149 3.82 -13.31 -15.45
C THR A 149 4.65 -12.07 -15.75
N ASN A 150 5.87 -12.02 -15.23
CA ASN A 150 6.96 -11.49 -16.02
C ASN A 150 8.08 -12.50 -15.86
N GLU A 151 8.33 -13.20 -16.96
CA GLU A 151 9.46 -14.07 -17.18
C GLU A 151 10.74 -13.37 -16.73
N TYR A 152 11.22 -13.72 -15.54
CA TYR A 152 12.64 -13.66 -15.23
C TYR A 152 13.22 -15.03 -15.52
N ASN A 153 13.19 -15.41 -16.80
CA ASN A 153 14.11 -16.40 -17.32
C ASN A 153 15.00 -15.73 -18.37
N SER A 154 16.30 -15.91 -18.16
CA SER A 154 17.43 -15.43 -18.95
C SER A 154 17.89 -13.97 -18.71
N ARG A 155 18.51 -13.75 -17.56
CA ARG A 155 19.95 -13.40 -17.51
C ARG A 155 20.46 -13.30 -16.06
N ASP A 156 21.50 -14.08 -15.82
CA ASP A 156 22.47 -14.00 -14.72
C ASP A 156 22.20 -14.82 -13.44
N GLU A 157 22.68 -16.07 -13.48
CA GLU A 157 23.08 -16.84 -12.31
C GLU A 157 24.22 -16.13 -11.56
N ARG A 158 23.91 -15.09 -10.78
CA ARG A 158 24.86 -14.64 -9.75
C ARG A 158 24.79 -15.61 -8.58
N LYS A 159 25.61 -16.67 -8.67
CA LYS A 159 25.87 -17.64 -7.59
C LYS A 159 26.03 -16.87 -6.28
N TYR A 160 25.14 -17.13 -5.33
CA TYR A 160 25.27 -16.59 -3.98
C TYR A 160 26.61 -17.04 -3.38
N ILE A 161 27.45 -16.06 -2.99
CA ILE A 161 28.71 -16.32 -2.30
C ILE A 161 28.47 -16.05 -0.81
N PRO A 162 28.58 -17.07 0.07
CA PRO A 162 28.40 -16.89 1.50
C PRO A 162 29.36 -15.86 2.10
N PRO A 163 28.95 -15.11 3.14
CA PRO A 163 29.72 -13.97 3.69
C PRO A 163 31.18 -14.28 4.03
N GLN A 164 31.46 -15.51 4.46
CA GLN A 164 32.78 -15.98 4.86
C GLN A 164 33.79 -16.05 3.70
N LYS A 165 33.33 -16.09 2.45
CA LYS A 165 34.17 -16.19 1.25
C LYS A 165 34.38 -14.85 0.53
N ARG A 166 33.92 -13.73 1.10
CA ARG A 166 34.01 -12.40 0.46
C ARG A 166 35.41 -11.76 0.56
N SER A 167 36.27 -12.23 1.46
CA SER A 167 37.56 -11.59 1.78
C SER A 167 38.78 -12.11 1.01
N GLU A 168 38.62 -13.10 0.12
CA GLU A 168 39.77 -13.65 -0.64
C GLU A 168 39.98 -13.00 -2.02
N GLU A 169 39.08 -12.11 -2.48
CA GLU A 169 39.23 -11.42 -3.78
C GLU A 169 39.85 -10.02 -3.69
N LEU A 170 40.39 -9.64 -2.53
CA LEU A 170 41.22 -8.44 -2.36
C LEU A 170 42.66 -8.86 -2.02
N LYS A 171 43.32 -9.53 -2.98
CA LYS A 171 44.77 -9.64 -3.06
C LYS A 171 45.22 -9.56 -4.52
#